data_AF-A0A2V9D377-F1
#
_entry.id   AF-A0A2V9D377-F1
#
_cell.length_a   1.000
_cell.length_b   1.000
_cell.length_c   1.000
_cell.angle_alpha   90.00
_cell.angle_beta   90.00
_cell.angle_gamma   90.00
#
_symmetry.space_group_name_H-M   'P 1'
#
loop_
_entity.id
_entity.type
_entity.pdbx_description
1 polymer ?
#
loop_
_entity_poly.entity_id
_entity_poly.type
_entity_poly.pdbx_seq_one_letter_code
_entity_poly.pdbx_strand_id
1 'polypeptide(L)'
;MALAINITDIDAGENDLYVFGTVTASGNYSSGGDTLDFTTVANQLGTSQAPVQVWVGGTTGDSYGFVRAASPTLANGKIKINTASNSELGAGAYPARITGDANIQIEAVFSKLI
;
A
#
# COMPACT_ATOMS: atom_id res chain seq x y z
N MET A 1 12.48 0.44 -3.11
CA MET A 1 11.13 0.89 -2.74
C MET A 1 11.13 1.25 -1.28
N ALA A 2 10.42 2.30 -0.90
CA ALA A 2 10.31 2.69 0.51
C ALA A 2 9.26 1.85 1.25
N LEU A 3 8.27 1.32 0.54
CA LEU A 3 7.24 0.42 1.06
C LEU A 3 7.45 -0.98 0.49
N ALA A 4 7.59 -1.99 1.34
CA ALA A 4 7.65 -3.40 0.94
C ALA A 4 6.35 -4.10 1.31
N ILE A 5 5.78 -4.86 0.39
CA ILE A 5 4.52 -5.60 0.59
C ILE A 5 4.85 -7.04 0.97
N ASN A 6 4.14 -7.58 1.96
CA ASN A 6 4.13 -8.99 2.27
C ASN A 6 2.69 -9.50 2.34
N ILE A 7 2.33 -10.44 1.46
CA ILE A 7 0.99 -11.02 1.41
C ILE A 7 0.85 -12.10 2.48
N THR A 8 -0.24 -12.03 3.24
CA THR A 8 -0.57 -13.01 4.28
C THR A 8 -1.74 -13.88 3.88
N ASP A 9 -2.68 -13.34 3.09
CA ASP A 9 -3.85 -14.08 2.64
C ASP A 9 -4.41 -13.51 1.34
N ILE A 10 -5.10 -14.35 0.58
CA ILE A 10 -5.79 -13.99 -0.66
C ILE A 10 -7.16 -14.66 -0.65
N ASP A 11 -8.23 -13.85 -0.56
CA ASP A 11 -9.60 -14.32 -0.72
C ASP A 11 -10.09 -14.04 -2.15
N ALA A 12 -10.37 -15.12 -2.86
CA ALA A 12 -10.80 -15.12 -4.24
C ALA A 12 -12.33 -15.18 -4.31
N GLY A 13 -13.01 -14.04 -4.16
CA GLY A 13 -14.46 -13.90 -4.37
C GLY A 13 -14.88 -14.09 -5.85
N GLU A 14 -16.18 -14.09 -6.15
CA GLU A 14 -16.64 -14.32 -7.54
C GLU A 14 -16.13 -13.26 -8.53
N ASN A 15 -16.23 -11.98 -8.18
CA ASN A 15 -15.89 -10.87 -9.08
C ASN A 15 -14.59 -10.15 -8.69
N ASP A 16 -14.19 -10.26 -7.42
CA ASP A 16 -13.05 -9.53 -6.87
C ASP A 16 -12.08 -10.49 -6.19
N LEU A 17 -10.81 -10.08 -6.19
CA LEU A 17 -9.72 -10.68 -5.45
C LEU A 17 -9.36 -9.74 -4.31
N TYR A 18 -9.55 -10.19 -3.08
CA TYR A 18 -9.15 -9.48 -1.88
C TYR A 18 -7.79 -9.98 -1.43
N VAL A 19 -6.84 -9.07 -1.30
CA VAL A 19 -5.46 -9.38 -0.99
C VAL A 19 -5.12 -8.71 0.33
N PHE A 20 -4.81 -9.53 1.32
CA PHE A 20 -4.49 -9.08 2.67
C PHE A 20 -3.01 -9.27 2.95
N GLY A 21 -2.44 -8.32 3.68
CA GLY A 21 -1.03 -8.39 4.01
C GLY A 21 -0.57 -7.32 4.97
N THR A 22 0.73 -7.13 4.94
CA THR A 22 1.43 -6.09 5.68
C THR A 22 2.31 -5.26 4.75
N VAL A 23 2.59 -4.04 5.18
CA VAL A 23 3.53 -3.15 4.52
C VAL A 23 4.63 -2.78 5.51
N THR A 24 5.89 -2.80 5.07
CA THR A 24 7.01 -2.31 5.89
C THR A 24 7.61 -1.08 5.24
N ALA A 25 7.66 0.02 5.99
CA ALA A 25 8.30 1.26 5.56
C ALA A 25 9.79 1.27 5.89
N SER A 26 10.60 1.73 4.97
CA SER A 26 12.05 1.88 5.13
C SER A 26 12.60 2.97 4.21
N GLY A 27 13.82 3.44 4.48
CA GLY A 27 14.44 4.49 3.68
C GLY A 27 13.76 5.84 3.86
N ASN A 28 13.45 6.52 2.75
CA ASN A 28 12.92 7.88 2.73
C ASN A 28 11.52 7.94 2.13
N TYR A 29 10.66 8.73 2.77
CA TYR A 29 9.36 9.16 2.26
C TYR A 29 9.48 10.28 1.23
N SER A 30 8.72 10.18 0.14
CA SER A 30 8.61 11.19 -0.90
C SER A 30 7.36 12.06 -0.72
N SER A 31 7.48 13.36 -1.03
CA SER A 31 6.28 14.24 -1.06
C SER A 31 5.28 13.74 -2.10
N GLY A 32 4.00 13.72 -1.73
CA GLY A 32 2.91 13.15 -2.50
C GLY A 32 2.70 11.64 -2.30
N GLY A 33 3.49 11.00 -1.43
CA GLY A 33 3.39 9.57 -1.15
C GLY A 33 4.42 8.73 -1.89
N ASP A 34 4.65 7.54 -1.36
CA ASP A 34 5.55 6.55 -1.93
C ASP A 34 4.80 5.51 -2.73
N THR A 35 5.47 5.02 -3.77
CA THR A 35 4.94 3.97 -4.63
C THR A 35 4.67 2.70 -3.84
N LEU A 36 3.45 2.17 -4.00
CA LEU A 36 3.03 0.85 -3.59
C LEU A 36 3.04 -0.05 -4.81
N ASP A 37 4.09 -0.86 -4.94
CA ASP A 37 4.36 -1.66 -6.13
C ASP A 37 4.06 -3.14 -5.89
N PHE A 38 2.89 -3.56 -6.37
CA PHE A 38 2.41 -4.93 -6.32
C PHE A 38 3.12 -5.87 -7.30
N THR A 39 3.98 -5.37 -8.20
CA THR A 39 4.79 -6.27 -9.07
C THR A 39 5.76 -7.11 -8.27
N THR A 40 6.16 -6.62 -7.08
CA THR A 40 7.00 -7.36 -6.11
C THR A 40 6.35 -8.64 -5.59
N VAL A 41 5.02 -8.74 -5.66
CA VAL A 41 4.22 -9.90 -5.22
C VAL A 41 3.32 -10.44 -6.34
N ALA A 42 3.54 -10.04 -7.60
CA ALA A 42 2.66 -10.38 -8.71
C ALA A 42 2.53 -11.88 -8.97
N ASN A 43 3.54 -12.67 -8.63
CA ASN A 43 3.51 -14.12 -8.70
C ASN A 43 2.46 -14.77 -7.77
N GLN A 44 2.01 -14.06 -6.74
CA GLN A 44 0.97 -14.51 -5.81
C GLN A 44 -0.43 -14.03 -6.22
N LEU A 45 -0.53 -12.88 -6.89
CA LEU A 45 -1.81 -12.22 -7.17
C LEU A 45 -2.64 -12.90 -8.27
N GLY A 46 -1.98 -13.51 -9.27
CA GLY A 46 -2.68 -14.10 -10.41
C GLY A 46 -3.43 -13.09 -11.30
N THR A 47 -3.15 -11.78 -11.16
CA THR A 47 -3.71 -10.70 -11.98
C THR A 47 -2.62 -9.70 -12.37
N SER A 48 -2.76 -9.09 -13.55
CA SER A 48 -1.92 -7.98 -14.02
C SER A 48 -2.60 -6.62 -13.93
N GLN A 49 -3.86 -6.59 -13.48
CA GLN A 49 -4.63 -5.36 -13.34
C GLN A 49 -4.23 -4.62 -12.07
N ALA A 50 -4.30 -3.30 -12.11
CA ALA A 50 -4.09 -2.48 -10.92
C ALA A 50 -5.23 -2.70 -9.89
N PRO A 51 -4.96 -2.51 -8.59
CA PRO A 51 -6.02 -2.56 -7.59
C PRO A 51 -7.05 -1.46 -7.84
N VAL A 52 -8.32 -1.77 -7.61
CA VAL A 52 -9.43 -0.81 -7.70
C VAL A 52 -9.56 0.01 -6.43
N GLN A 53 -9.20 -0.60 -5.30
CA GLN A 53 -9.20 0.00 -3.97
C GLN A 53 -8.02 -0.55 -3.18
N VAL A 54 -7.42 0.30 -2.35
CA VAL A 54 -6.44 -0.12 -1.35
C VAL A 54 -6.76 0.60 -0.04
N TRP A 55 -6.85 -0.17 1.03
CA TRP A 55 -6.85 0.32 2.40
C TRP A 55 -5.51 -0.01 3.04
N VAL A 56 -4.98 0.94 3.81
CA VAL A 56 -3.78 0.74 4.63
C VAL A 56 -4.05 1.34 6.00
N GLY A 57 -3.65 0.63 7.04
CA GLY A 57 -3.82 1.07 8.42
C GLY A 57 -2.67 0.60 9.31
N GLY A 58 -2.19 1.48 10.18
CA GLY A 58 -1.17 1.17 11.17
C GLY A 58 -1.64 1.50 12.59
N THR A 59 -0.75 1.35 13.55
CA THR A 59 -1.02 1.54 14.98
C THR A 59 -0.53 2.89 15.51
N THR A 60 0.17 3.67 14.69
CA THR A 60 0.84 4.92 15.07
C THR A 60 -0.07 6.16 15.08
N GLY A 61 -1.33 6.01 14.66
CA GLY A 61 -2.28 7.12 14.49
C GLY A 61 -2.05 7.97 13.24
N ASP A 62 -1.04 7.64 12.42
CA ASP A 62 -0.90 8.17 11.07
C ASP A 62 -2.03 7.59 10.18
N SER A 63 -2.50 8.37 9.21
CA SER A 63 -3.46 7.91 8.20
C SER A 63 -2.77 7.67 6.87
N TYR A 64 -3.25 6.67 6.14
CA TYR A 64 -2.65 6.18 4.90
C TYR A 64 -3.68 6.27 3.77
N GLY A 65 -3.52 7.25 2.90
CA GLY A 65 -4.38 7.48 1.74
C GLY A 65 -3.83 6.82 0.50
N PHE A 66 -4.62 5.97 -0.16
CA PHE A 66 -4.27 5.47 -1.48
C PHE A 66 -4.50 6.54 -2.55
N VAL A 67 -3.43 6.89 -3.26
CA VAL A 67 -3.46 7.79 -4.41
C VAL A 67 -3.34 6.95 -5.68
N ARG A 68 -4.47 6.75 -6.35
CA ARG A 68 -4.53 6.01 -7.61
C ARG A 68 -3.90 6.82 -8.75
N ALA A 69 -3.05 6.19 -9.55
CA ALA A 69 -2.50 6.82 -10.74
C ALA A 69 -3.56 7.01 -11.84
N ALA A 70 -3.40 8.05 -12.67
CA ALA A 70 -4.28 8.31 -13.81
C ALA A 70 -4.31 7.17 -14.83
N SER A 71 -3.18 6.47 -14.99
CA SER A 71 -3.05 5.26 -15.80
C SER A 71 -2.56 4.12 -14.91
N PRO A 72 -3.47 3.47 -14.16
CA PRO A 72 -3.08 2.60 -13.06
C PRO A 72 -2.49 1.29 -13.57
N THR A 73 -1.38 0.88 -12.96
CA THR A 73 -0.71 -0.42 -13.13
C THR A 73 -0.47 -1.03 -11.76
N LEU A 74 0.03 -2.27 -11.69
CA LEU A 74 0.48 -2.87 -10.44
C LEU A 74 1.58 -2.06 -9.73
N ALA A 75 2.32 -1.21 -10.44
CA ALA A 75 3.56 -0.61 -9.95
C ALA A 75 3.47 0.90 -9.65
N ASN A 76 2.33 1.55 -9.81
CA ASN A 76 2.29 3.03 -9.82
C ASN A 76 1.23 3.70 -8.95
N GLY A 77 0.46 2.91 -8.18
CA GLY A 77 -0.30 3.46 -7.06
C GLY A 77 0.64 3.98 -5.97
N LYS A 78 0.19 4.96 -5.18
CA LYS A 78 0.97 5.50 -4.07
C LYS A 78 0.21 5.44 -2.75
N ILE A 79 0.95 5.32 -1.65
CA ILE A 79 0.44 5.57 -0.31
C ILE A 79 0.96 6.91 0.17
N LYS A 80 0.02 7.84 0.34
CA LYS A 80 0.24 9.13 0.96
C LYS A 80 0.01 9.01 2.46
N ILE A 81 0.96 9.47 3.26
CA ILE A 81 0.88 9.36 4.72
C ILE A 81 0.64 10.74 5.30
N ASN A 82 -0.40 10.86 6.12
CA ASN A 82 -0.66 12.03 6.93
C ASN A 82 -0.43 11.69 8.40
N THR A 83 0.26 12.59 9.11
CA THR A 83 0.51 12.44 10.54
C THR A 83 -0.79 12.50 11.34
N ALA A 84 -0.74 12.10 12.62
CA ALA A 84 -1.87 12.24 13.54
C ALA A 84 -2.38 13.69 13.68
N SER A 85 -1.59 14.70 13.28
CA SER A 85 -2.00 16.11 13.22
C SER A 85 -2.57 16.52 11.85
N ASN A 86 -2.92 15.56 10.99
CA ASN A 86 -3.49 15.73 9.64
C ASN A 86 -2.61 16.47 8.62
N SER A 87 -1.34 16.74 8.94
CA SER A 87 -0.35 17.21 7.97
C SER A 87 0.25 16.04 7.20
N GLU A 88 0.57 16.23 5.91
CA GLU A 88 1.34 15.23 5.16
C GLU A 88 2.71 15.00 5.84
N LEU A 89 3.15 13.75 5.87
CA LEU A 89 4.49 13.40 6.35
C LEU A 89 5.55 14.15 5.52
N GLY A 90 6.48 14.82 6.21
CA GLY A 90 7.57 15.52 5.52
C GLY A 90 8.44 14.56 4.71
N ALA A 91 8.88 14.98 3.53
CA ALA A 91 9.83 14.20 2.73
C ALA A 91 11.16 14.06 3.49
N GLY A 92 11.75 12.87 3.44
CA GLY A 92 12.96 12.53 4.19
C GLY A 92 12.89 11.15 4.82
N ALA A 93 13.81 10.84 5.74
CA ALA A 93 13.85 9.53 6.40
C ALA A 93 12.52 9.22 7.10
N TYR A 94 12.03 7.99 6.95
CA TYR A 94 10.83 7.56 7.66
C TYR A 94 11.02 7.72 9.17
N PRO A 95 10.05 8.28 9.90
CA PRO A 95 10.11 8.36 11.35
C PRO A 95 10.18 6.96 11.97
N ALA A 96 10.94 6.83 13.06
CA ALA A 96 11.12 5.57 13.78
C ALA A 96 9.79 4.90 14.19
N ARG A 97 8.74 5.70 14.46
CA ARG A 97 7.41 5.15 14.79
C ARG A 97 6.80 4.35 13.63
N ILE A 98 7.04 4.76 12.38
CA ILE A 98 6.47 4.10 11.19
C ILE A 98 7.36 2.92 10.80
N THR A 99 8.69 3.08 10.79
CA THR A 99 9.60 1.96 10.50
C THR A 99 9.57 0.87 11.57
N GLY A 100 9.21 1.24 12.81
CA GLY A 100 9.03 0.32 13.93
C GLY A 100 7.63 -0.29 14.03
N ASP A 101 6.66 0.16 13.22
CA ASP A 101 5.32 -0.42 13.20
C ASP A 101 5.33 -1.70 12.36
N ALA A 102 5.44 -2.83 13.06
CA ALA A 102 5.40 -4.15 12.44
C ALA A 102 4.00 -4.57 11.98
N ASN A 103 2.96 -3.77 12.24
CA ASN A 103 1.56 -4.11 12.00
C ASN A 103 0.86 -3.11 11.08
N ILE A 104 1.59 -2.45 10.16
CA ILE A 104 0.93 -1.72 9.07
C ILE A 104 0.27 -2.74 8.15
N GLN A 105 -1.04 -2.83 8.22
CA GLN A 105 -1.88 -3.73 7.44
C GLN A 105 -2.22 -3.12 6.09
N ILE A 106 -2.39 -3.99 5.10
CA ILE A 106 -2.90 -3.62 3.78
C ILE A 106 -4.02 -4.59 3.38
N GLU A 107 -5.06 -4.01 2.79
CA GLU A 107 -6.08 -4.71 2.04
C GLU A 107 -6.15 -4.08 0.65
N ALA A 108 -6.00 -4.90 -0.39
CA ALA A 108 -6.08 -4.46 -1.78
C ALA A 108 -7.13 -5.29 -2.52
N VAL A 109 -8.04 -4.60 -3.20
CA VAL A 109 -9.09 -5.23 -4.01
C VAL A 109 -8.71 -5.11 -5.47
N PHE A 110 -8.72 -6.23 -6.18
CA PHE A 110 -8.52 -6.29 -7.62
C PHE A 110 -9.78 -6.85 -8.28
N SER A 111 -10.28 -6.17 -9.30
CA SER A 111 -11.34 -6.74 -10.11
C SER A 111 -10.78 -7.89 -10.95
N LYS A 112 -11.43 -9.04 -10.87
CA LYS A 112 -11.24 -10.15 -11.79
C LYS A 112 -12.01 -9.79 -13.06
N LEU A 113 -11.43 -8.95 -13.91
CA LEU A 113 -12.00 -8.80 -15.26
C LEU A 113 -11.87 -10.16 -15.95
N ILE A 114 -13.01 -10.86 -16.07
CA ILE A 114 -13.22 -12.10 -16.81
C ILE A 114 -12.93 -11.84 -18.30
#